data_AF-A0A1W1W6I5-F1
#
_entry.id   AF-A0A1W1W6I5-F1
#
_cell.length_a   1.000
_cell.length_b   1.000
_cell.length_c   1.000
_cell.angle_alpha   90.00
_cell.angle_beta   90.00
_cell.angle_gamma   90.00
#
_symmetry.space_group_name_H-M   'P 1'
#
loop_
_entity.id
_entity.type
_entity.pdbx_description
1 polymer ?
#
loop_
_entity_poly.entity_id
_entity_poly.type
_entity_poly.pdbx_seq_one_letter_code
_entity_poly.pdbx_strand_id
1 'polypeptide(L)'
;MTTTVSLSMWDLVDQQILSAETAYRLVTHVRQHHRLLVTGSSGTGKTTLLRALLHESLMPDQSVVIVQPLNEWPSLPGARDLRITGPLTMSTLDLVQTISPDYVIIDHEGDGSEILHAVVHHPYPGLLMTWNTGIQRDPAILKAWDLVVRCSRDVHYRRTVEIIHDMAIDNL
;
A
#
# COMPACT_ATOMS: atom_id res chain seq x y z
N MET A 1 29.15 -0.60 -3.48
CA MET A 1 27.88 0.15 -3.43
C MET A 1 27.00 -0.43 -4.50
N THR A 2 26.09 -1.33 -4.14
CA THR A 2 25.08 -1.84 -5.06
C THR A 2 24.10 -0.71 -5.34
N THR A 3 24.20 -0.13 -6.53
CA THR A 3 23.20 0.77 -7.09
C THR A 3 21.91 -0.04 -7.24
N THR A 4 21.02 0.05 -6.25
CA THR A 4 19.68 -0.50 -6.36
C THR A 4 18.99 0.36 -7.42
N VAL A 5 18.85 -0.18 -8.64
CA VAL A 5 18.07 0.45 -9.70
C VAL A 5 16.66 0.65 -9.16
N SER A 6 16.18 1.89 -9.15
CA SER A 6 14.80 2.17 -8.75
C SER A 6 13.87 1.67 -9.86
N LEU A 7 12.97 0.77 -9.49
CA LEU A 7 11.90 0.32 -10.38
C LEU A 7 10.80 1.38 -10.43
N SER A 8 10.35 1.75 -11.62
CA SER A 8 9.24 2.70 -11.86
C SER A 8 7.98 1.98 -12.34
N MET A 9 6.84 2.69 -12.35
CA MET A 9 5.61 2.16 -12.94
C MET A 9 5.75 1.88 -14.44
N TRP A 10 6.58 2.65 -15.15
CA TRP A 10 6.78 2.50 -16.58
C TRP A 10 7.65 1.29 -16.91
N ASP A 11 8.59 0.91 -16.03
CA ASP A 11 9.32 -0.35 -16.18
C ASP A 11 8.37 -1.56 -16.15
N LEU A 12 7.32 -1.51 -15.31
CA LEU A 12 6.29 -2.56 -15.26
C LEU A 12 5.42 -2.58 -16.54
N VAL A 13 5.20 -1.42 -17.16
CA VAL A 13 4.48 -1.31 -18.43
C VAL A 13 5.32 -1.85 -19.58
N ASP A 14 6.60 -1.50 -19.63
CA ASP A 14 7.55 -1.95 -20.66
C ASP A 14 7.76 -3.47 -20.60
N GLN A 15 7.73 -4.04 -19.39
CA GLN A 15 7.77 -5.49 -19.16
C GLN A 15 6.42 -6.18 -19.41
N GLN A 16 5.39 -5.45 -19.83
CA GLN A 16 4.02 -5.95 -20.05
C GLN A 16 3.36 -6.58 -18.82
N ILE A 17 3.83 -6.24 -17.61
CA ILE A 17 3.20 -6.66 -16.34
C ILE A 17 1.94 -5.84 -16.08
N LEU A 18 1.92 -4.58 -16.53
CA LEU A 18 0.79 -3.66 -16.43
C LEU A 18 0.49 -2.99 -17.77
N SER A 19 -0.77 -2.63 -18.01
CA SER A 19 -1.10 -1.71 -19.09
C SER A 19 -0.76 -0.27 -18.68
N ALA A 20 -0.44 0.59 -19.66
CA ALA A 20 -0.21 2.02 -19.43
C ALA A 20 -1.42 2.71 -18.79
N GLU A 21 -2.64 2.29 -19.17
CA GLU A 21 -3.88 2.80 -18.58
C GLU A 21 -3.98 2.48 -17.09
N THR A 22 -3.71 1.23 -16.70
CA THR A 22 -3.72 0.82 -15.29
C THR A 22 -2.64 1.58 -14.50
N ALA A 23 -1.42 1.69 -15.05
CA ALA A 23 -0.35 2.44 -14.41
C ALA A 23 -0.74 3.90 -14.16
N TYR A 24 -1.29 4.59 -15.17
CA TYR A 24 -1.76 5.97 -15.06
C TYR A 24 -2.87 6.12 -14.01
N ARG A 25 -3.84 5.19 -14.00
CA ARG A 25 -4.93 5.19 -13.02
C ARG A 25 -4.41 5.06 -11.60
N LEU A 26 -3.49 4.13 -11.34
CA LEU A 26 -2.92 3.92 -10.01
C LEU A 26 -2.11 5.12 -9.53
N VAL A 27 -1.26 5.69 -10.39
CA VAL A 27 -0.50 6.91 -10.08
C VAL A 27 -1.44 8.06 -9.73
N THR A 28 -2.51 8.21 -10.50
CA THR A 28 -3.53 9.24 -10.24
C THR A 28 -4.22 9.04 -8.89
N HIS A 29 -4.59 7.81 -8.55
CA HIS A 29 -5.21 7.51 -7.25
C HIS A 29 -4.30 7.85 -6.08
N VAL A 30 -3.02 7.48 -6.15
CA VAL A 30 -2.05 7.79 -5.08
C VAL A 30 -1.86 9.30 -4.96
N ARG A 31 -1.67 10.02 -6.07
CA ARG A 31 -1.55 11.49 -6.07
C ARG A 31 -2.79 12.21 -5.55
N GLN A 32 -3.96 11.58 -5.64
CA GLN A 32 -5.22 12.08 -5.08
C GLN A 32 -5.43 11.67 -3.61
N HIS A 33 -4.41 11.08 -2.97
CA HIS A 33 -4.49 10.58 -1.60
C HIS A 33 -5.60 9.54 -1.40
N HIS A 34 -5.91 8.75 -2.43
CA HIS A 34 -6.78 7.60 -2.26
C HIS A 34 -6.08 6.50 -1.47
N ARG A 35 -6.90 5.65 -0.84
CA ARG A 35 -6.40 4.51 -0.08
C ARG A 35 -6.27 3.32 -1.01
N LEU A 36 -5.12 2.65 -0.97
CA LEU A 36 -4.83 1.51 -1.82
C LEU A 36 -4.48 0.29 -0.98
N LEU A 37 -5.20 -0.81 -1.17
CA LEU A 37 -4.77 -2.12 -0.69
C LEU A 37 -4.38 -3.00 -1.88
N VAL A 38 -3.17 -3.55 -1.83
CA VAL A 38 -2.70 -4.56 -2.75
C VAL A 38 -2.67 -5.91 -2.05
N THR A 39 -3.40 -6.87 -2.59
CA THR A 39 -3.54 -8.21 -2.00
C THR A 39 -2.98 -9.28 -2.92
N GLY A 40 -2.55 -10.39 -2.35
CA GLY A 40 -1.97 -11.52 -3.11
C GLY A 40 -1.09 -12.40 -2.22
N SER A 41 -0.68 -13.56 -2.74
CA SER A 41 0.17 -14.52 -2.03
C SER A 41 1.60 -14.01 -1.81
N SER A 42 2.40 -14.71 -1.00
CA SER A 42 3.84 -14.42 -0.88
C SER A 42 4.52 -14.45 -2.26
N GLY A 43 5.45 -13.53 -2.51
CA GLY A 43 6.26 -13.52 -3.74
C GLY A 43 5.57 -12.99 -5.00
N THR A 44 4.29 -12.58 -4.96
CA THR A 44 3.57 -12.07 -6.16
C THR A 44 3.89 -10.62 -6.55
N GLY A 45 4.95 -10.03 -5.99
CA GLY A 45 5.38 -8.67 -6.36
C GLY A 45 4.55 -7.52 -5.79
N LYS A 46 3.73 -7.72 -4.74
CA LYS A 46 2.96 -6.64 -4.07
C LYS A 46 3.83 -5.46 -3.65
N THR A 47 4.87 -5.75 -2.87
CA THR A 47 5.80 -4.72 -2.39
C THR A 47 6.58 -4.09 -3.55
N THR A 48 6.88 -4.86 -4.59
CA THR A 48 7.48 -4.38 -5.84
C THR A 48 6.58 -3.37 -6.55
N LEU A 49 5.29 -3.67 -6.69
CA LEU A 49 4.29 -2.76 -7.27
C LEU A 49 4.18 -1.46 -6.45
N LEU A 50 4.05 -1.55 -5.12
CA LEU A 50 3.94 -0.34 -4.30
C LEU A 50 5.21 0.52 -4.40
N ARG A 51 6.41 -0.09 -4.42
CA ARG A 51 7.67 0.64 -4.59
C ARG A 51 7.70 1.41 -5.90
N ALA A 52 7.35 0.74 -7.01
CA ALA A 52 7.24 1.36 -8.33
C ALA A 52 6.23 2.52 -8.35
N LEU A 53 5.08 2.30 -7.72
CA LEU A 53 4.01 3.28 -7.64
C LEU A 53 4.42 4.52 -6.85
N LEU A 54 5.08 4.35 -5.71
CA LEU A 54 5.55 5.45 -4.88
C LEU A 54 6.67 6.25 -5.54
N HIS A 55 7.59 5.57 -6.22
CA HIS A 55 8.62 6.21 -7.02
C HIS A 55 8.02 7.18 -8.06
N GLU A 56 6.91 6.80 -8.68
CA GLU A 56 6.23 7.62 -9.69
C GLU A 56 5.30 8.69 -9.10
N SER A 57 4.75 8.44 -7.91
CA SER A 57 3.64 9.23 -7.36
C SER A 57 4.08 10.33 -6.39
N LEU A 58 5.16 10.12 -5.64
CA LEU A 58 5.58 11.05 -4.60
C LEU A 58 6.20 12.31 -5.18
N MET A 59 5.86 13.45 -4.57
CA MET A 59 6.48 14.73 -4.82
C MET A 59 7.63 14.98 -3.83
N PRO A 60 8.60 15.85 -4.17
CA PRO A 60 9.63 16.26 -3.23
C PRO A 60 9.05 16.78 -1.90
N ASP A 61 9.77 16.55 -0.82
CA ASP A 61 9.50 17.00 0.56
C ASP A 61 8.27 16.38 1.27
N GLN A 62 7.50 15.55 0.56
CA GLN A 62 6.42 14.77 1.16
C GLN A 62 6.96 13.84 2.24
N SER A 63 6.26 13.82 3.37
CA SER A 63 6.57 13.00 4.53
C SER A 63 5.89 11.64 4.42
N VAL A 64 6.67 10.58 4.54
CA VAL A 64 6.22 9.21 4.38
C VAL A 64 6.60 8.41 5.60
N VAL A 65 5.64 7.69 6.19
CA VAL A 65 5.93 6.69 7.23
C VAL A 65 5.75 5.31 6.64
N ILE A 66 6.80 4.48 6.75
CA ILE A 66 6.80 3.09 6.30
C ILE A 66 6.79 2.20 7.54
N VAL A 67 5.73 1.41 7.71
CA VAL A 67 5.64 0.32 8.68
C VAL A 67 5.86 -0.98 7.94
N GLN A 68 6.88 -1.74 8.36
CA GLN A 68 7.34 -2.94 7.64
C GLN A 68 7.82 -4.00 8.63
N PRO A 69 7.62 -5.31 8.36
CA PRO A 69 8.13 -6.36 9.22
C PRO A 69 9.65 -6.46 9.14
N LEU A 70 10.21 -6.25 7.94
CA LEU A 70 11.63 -6.31 7.62
C LEU A 70 12.06 -5.04 6.91
N ASN A 71 13.31 -4.60 7.10
CA ASN A 71 13.84 -3.38 6.46
C ASN A 71 14.27 -3.64 5.01
N GLU A 72 13.30 -3.80 4.12
CA GLU A 72 13.51 -4.15 2.71
C GLU A 72 13.25 -3.00 1.74
N TRP A 73 12.61 -1.92 2.23
CA TRP A 73 12.24 -0.80 1.38
C TRP A 73 13.47 0.02 0.95
N PRO A 74 13.63 0.35 -0.34
CA PRO A 74 14.70 1.24 -0.79
C PRO A 74 14.47 2.67 -0.28
N SER A 75 15.46 3.54 -0.44
CA SER A 75 15.24 4.99 -0.24
C SER A 75 14.20 5.50 -1.23
N LEU A 76 13.29 6.37 -0.80
CA LEU A 76 12.27 7.00 -1.64
C LEU A 76 12.82 8.34 -2.16
N PRO A 77 13.19 8.45 -3.45
CA PRO A 77 13.83 9.66 -3.96
C PRO A 77 12.95 10.90 -3.76
N GLY A 78 13.51 11.94 -3.14
CA GLY A 78 12.84 13.22 -2.93
C GLY A 78 11.84 13.26 -1.76
N ALA A 79 11.42 12.12 -1.22
CA ALA A 79 10.56 12.06 -0.04
C ALA A 79 11.36 12.01 1.26
N ARG A 80 10.76 12.48 2.36
CA ARG A 80 11.29 12.29 3.71
C ARG A 80 10.64 11.06 4.32
N ASP A 81 11.38 9.95 4.41
CA ASP A 81 10.86 8.71 4.95
C ASP A 81 11.29 8.45 6.41
N LEU A 82 10.32 8.05 7.24
CA LEU A 82 10.55 7.45 8.55
C LEU A 82 10.14 5.98 8.49
N ARG A 83 11.00 5.09 9.00
CA ARG A 83 10.77 3.65 8.96
C ARG A 83 10.56 3.09 10.35
N ILE A 84 9.46 2.37 10.52
CA ILE A 84 9.16 1.59 11.71
C ILE A 84 9.25 0.12 11.31
N THR A 85 10.27 -0.57 11.84
CA THR A 85 10.50 -1.98 11.54
C THR A 85 10.02 -2.85 12.70
N GLY A 86 9.18 -3.84 12.41
CA GLY A 86 8.59 -4.74 13.40
C GLY A 86 7.11 -5.02 13.09
N PRO A 87 6.41 -5.75 13.99
CA PRO A 87 5.00 -6.04 13.79
C PRO A 87 4.16 -4.77 13.79
N LEU A 88 3.10 -4.77 12.98
CA LEU A 88 2.08 -3.74 13.04
C LEU A 88 1.26 -3.94 14.32
N THR A 89 1.21 -2.91 15.16
CA THR A 89 0.46 -2.92 16.42
C THR A 89 -0.39 -1.65 16.54
N MET A 90 -1.34 -1.61 17.47
CA MET A 90 -2.11 -0.39 17.75
C MET A 90 -1.20 0.77 18.18
N SER A 91 -0.20 0.51 19.02
CA SER A 91 0.79 1.51 19.43
C SER A 91 1.58 2.06 18.24
N THR A 92 1.84 1.22 17.23
CA THR A 92 2.48 1.66 15.98
C THR A 92 1.57 2.63 15.23
N LEU A 93 0.28 2.31 15.08
CA LEU A 93 -0.70 3.17 14.40
C LEU A 93 -0.89 4.52 15.11
N ASP A 94 -0.92 4.52 16.45
CA ASP A 94 -1.01 5.73 17.27
C ASP A 94 0.22 6.63 17.13
N LEU A 95 1.41 6.01 17.08
CA LEU A 95 2.67 6.72 16.81
C LEU A 95 2.65 7.37 15.42
N VAL A 96 2.25 6.62 14.38
CA VAL A 96 2.14 7.16 13.01
C VAL A 96 1.16 8.34 12.97
N GLN A 97 0.04 8.24 13.67
CA GLN A 97 -0.94 9.33 13.74
C GLN A 97 -0.37 10.60 14.40
N THR A 98 0.50 10.44 15.40
CA THR A 98 1.16 11.58 16.06
C THR A 98 2.15 12.30 15.14
N ILE A 99 2.78 11.57 14.21
CA ILE A 99 3.71 12.12 13.21
C ILE A 99 2.95 12.91 12.13
N SER A 100 1.70 12.55 11.85
CA SER A 100 0.83 13.17 10.84
C SER A 100 1.49 13.25 9.44
N PRO A 101 1.94 12.13 8.86
CA PRO A 101 2.60 12.13 7.55
C PRO A 101 1.61 12.34 6.38
N ASP A 102 2.14 12.73 5.23
CA ASP A 102 1.38 12.83 3.98
C ASP A 102 0.95 11.45 3.46
N TYR A 103 1.82 10.45 3.65
CA TYR A 103 1.56 9.05 3.30
C TYR A 103 1.96 8.09 4.40
N VAL A 104 1.14 7.05 4.58
CA VAL A 104 1.44 5.87 5.39
C VAL A 104 1.49 4.66 4.50
N ILE A 105 2.59 3.92 4.57
CA ILE A 105 2.78 2.65 3.89
C ILE A 105 2.81 1.56 4.96
N ILE A 106 1.95 0.57 4.80
CA ILE A 106 1.89 -0.60 5.67
C ILE A 106 2.20 -1.83 4.84
N ASP A 107 3.40 -2.38 5.01
CA ASP A 107 3.74 -3.70 4.50
C ASP A 107 3.38 -4.73 5.58
N HIS A 108 2.39 -5.59 5.32
CA HIS A 108 1.83 -6.45 6.38
C HIS A 108 1.88 -7.93 6.05
N GLU A 109 2.43 -8.69 7.00
CA GLU A 109 2.45 -10.14 7.02
C GLU A 109 1.67 -10.64 8.25
N GLY A 110 0.34 -10.69 8.14
CA GLY A 110 -0.53 -11.11 9.24
C GLY A 110 -1.98 -11.34 8.79
N ASP A 111 -2.86 -11.55 9.77
CA ASP A 111 -4.27 -11.91 9.55
C ASP A 111 -5.13 -10.78 8.98
N GLY A 112 -4.60 -9.55 8.95
CA GLY A 112 -5.22 -8.36 8.37
C GLY A 112 -6.07 -7.54 9.34
N SER A 113 -6.15 -7.91 10.62
CA SER A 113 -6.96 -7.20 11.61
C SER A 113 -6.46 -5.77 11.85
N GLU A 114 -5.15 -5.55 11.92
CA GLU A 114 -4.58 -4.21 12.13
C GLU A 114 -4.68 -3.34 10.87
N ILE A 115 -4.58 -3.92 9.67
CA ILE A 115 -4.86 -3.21 8.42
C ILE A 115 -6.32 -2.74 8.40
N LEU A 116 -7.25 -3.62 8.75
CA LEU A 116 -8.67 -3.28 8.82
C LEU A 116 -8.89 -2.13 9.81
N HIS A 117 -8.24 -2.18 10.98
CA HIS A 117 -8.28 -1.09 11.95
C HIS A 117 -7.73 0.22 11.36
N ALA A 118 -6.56 0.18 10.70
CA ALA A 118 -5.96 1.32 10.02
C ALA A 118 -6.92 1.97 9.02
N VAL A 119 -7.59 1.16 8.19
CA VAL A 119 -8.54 1.61 7.18
C VAL A 119 -9.79 2.22 7.79
N VAL A 120 -10.35 1.63 8.84
CA VAL A 120 -11.62 2.12 9.41
C VAL A 120 -11.40 3.36 10.26
N HIS A 121 -10.39 3.34 11.13
CA HIS A 121 -10.30 4.30 12.23
C HIS A 121 -9.34 5.46 11.98
N HIS A 122 -8.29 5.28 11.16
CA HIS A 122 -7.28 6.32 11.03
C HIS A 122 -7.52 7.23 9.83
N PRO A 123 -7.39 8.56 10.00
CA PRO A 123 -7.64 9.55 8.94
C PRO A 123 -6.39 9.88 8.12
N TYR A 124 -5.49 8.91 7.89
CA TYR A 124 -4.28 9.16 7.09
C TYR A 124 -4.65 9.71 5.70
N PRO A 125 -3.97 10.79 5.20
CA PRO A 125 -4.25 11.37 3.89
C PRO A 125 -4.04 10.33 2.79
N GLY A 126 -2.81 9.87 2.56
CA GLY A 126 -2.53 8.71 1.72
C GLY A 126 -2.26 7.46 2.56
N LEU A 127 -2.93 6.34 2.24
CA LEU A 127 -2.71 5.05 2.90
C LEU A 127 -2.52 3.96 1.84
N LEU A 128 -1.31 3.42 1.75
CA LEU A 128 -0.96 2.33 0.85
C LEU A 128 -0.61 1.11 1.67
N MET A 129 -1.16 -0.04 1.33
CA MET A 129 -1.05 -1.23 2.14
C MET A 129 -0.81 -2.45 1.26
N THR A 130 -0.03 -3.40 1.77
CA THR A 130 0.01 -4.77 1.26
C THR A 130 -0.70 -5.67 2.25
N TRP A 131 -1.37 -6.71 1.76
CA TRP A 131 -1.83 -7.79 2.62
C TRP A 131 -1.56 -9.15 1.98
N ASN A 132 -0.79 -9.97 2.68
CA ASN A 132 -0.57 -11.34 2.28
C ASN A 132 -1.82 -12.19 2.50
N THR A 133 -2.36 -12.63 1.38
CA THR A 133 -3.65 -13.31 1.29
C THR A 133 -3.51 -14.84 1.43
N GLY A 134 -2.28 -15.37 1.38
CA GLY A 134 -1.98 -16.80 1.49
C GLY A 134 -1.83 -17.33 2.93
N ILE A 135 -1.89 -16.46 3.94
CA ILE A 135 -1.88 -16.85 5.35
C ILE A 135 -3.30 -17.26 5.78
N GLN A 136 -3.43 -18.27 6.65
CA GLN A 136 -4.71 -18.79 7.14
C GLN A 136 -5.54 -17.65 7.75
N ARG A 137 -6.75 -17.44 7.22
CA ARG A 137 -7.55 -16.24 7.51
C ARG A 137 -8.64 -16.51 8.54
N ASP A 138 -8.91 -15.53 9.40
CA ASP A 138 -10.15 -15.51 10.18
C ASP A 138 -11.34 -15.14 9.25
N PRO A 139 -12.37 -15.99 9.12
CA PRO A 139 -13.56 -15.70 8.34
C PRO A 139 -14.28 -14.39 8.73
N ALA A 140 -14.17 -13.95 9.98
CA ALA A 140 -14.75 -12.70 10.46
C ALA A 140 -14.03 -11.48 9.85
N ILE A 141 -12.69 -11.53 9.76
CA ILE A 141 -11.89 -10.46 9.13
C ILE A 141 -12.24 -10.36 7.65
N LEU A 142 -12.45 -11.48 6.96
CA LEU A 142 -12.87 -11.48 5.56
C LEU A 142 -14.24 -10.82 5.35
N LYS A 143 -15.22 -11.15 6.19
CA LYS A 143 -16.55 -10.53 6.12
C LYS A 143 -16.49 -9.04 6.42
N ALA A 144 -15.69 -8.63 7.41
CA ALA A 144 -15.50 -7.23 7.74
C ALA A 144 -14.78 -6.47 6.62
N TRP A 145 -13.79 -7.09 5.99
CA TRP A 145 -13.12 -6.56 4.82
C TRP A 145 -14.11 -6.34 3.67
N ASP A 146 -14.86 -7.37 3.30
CA ASP A 146 -15.89 -7.32 2.26
C ASP A 146 -16.95 -6.22 2.52
N LEU A 147 -17.31 -5.99 3.79
CA LEU A 147 -18.14 -4.85 4.19
C LEU A 147 -17.44 -3.51 3.94
N VAL A 148 -16.18 -3.35 4.35
CA VAL A 148 -15.40 -2.12 4.11
C VAL A 148 -15.27 -1.83 2.61
N VAL A 149 -15.02 -2.86 1.78
CA VAL A 149 -14.98 -2.73 0.31
C VAL A 149 -16.31 -2.22 -0.24
N ARG A 150 -17.42 -2.77 0.25
CA ARG A 150 -18.75 -2.35 -0.21
C ARG A 150 -19.05 -0.92 0.21
N CYS A 151 -18.74 -0.55 1.45
CA CYS A 151 -18.96 0.80 1.96
C CYS A 151 -18.03 1.84 1.32
N SER A 152 -16.80 1.48 0.94
CA SER A 152 -15.88 2.40 0.26
C SER A 152 -16.27 2.71 -1.19
N ARG A 153 -17.13 1.88 -1.80
CA ARG A 153 -17.75 2.11 -3.11
C ARG A 153 -19.02 2.98 -3.03
N ASP A 154 -19.52 3.24 -1.83
CA ASP A 154 -20.66 4.14 -1.61
C ASP A 154 -20.17 5.60 -1.62
N VAL A 155 -20.74 6.40 -2.53
CA VAL A 155 -20.29 7.77 -2.89
C VAL A 155 -20.40 8.74 -1.71
N HIS A 156 -21.10 8.37 -0.64
CA HIS A 156 -21.27 9.19 0.57
C HIS A 156 -20.14 9.02 1.59
N TYR A 157 -19.31 7.97 1.47
CA TYR A 157 -18.10 7.81 2.30
C TYR A 157 -16.88 8.32 1.52
N ARG A 158 -16.38 9.52 1.88
CA ARG A 158 -15.26 10.24 1.23
C ARG A 158 -13.88 9.54 1.27
N ARG A 159 -13.81 8.24 1.59
CA ARG A 159 -12.56 7.45 1.67
C ARG A 159 -12.65 6.30 0.69
N THR A 160 -12.34 6.56 -0.58
CA THR A 160 -12.25 5.52 -1.60
C THR A 160 -11.07 4.61 -1.27
N VAL A 161 -11.36 3.35 -1.00
CA VAL A 161 -10.37 2.28 -0.91
C VAL A 161 -10.40 1.55 -2.25
N GLU A 162 -9.39 1.76 -3.09
CA GLU A 162 -9.18 0.94 -4.28
C GLU A 162 -8.45 -0.34 -3.86
N ILE A 163 -8.96 -1.47 -4.34
CA ILE A 163 -8.40 -2.78 -4.00
C ILE A 163 -7.91 -3.41 -5.28
N ILE A 164 -6.61 -3.63 -5.32
CA ILE A 164 -5.97 -4.43 -6.34
C ILE A 164 -5.93 -5.84 -5.78
N HIS A 165 -6.88 -6.65 -6.23
CA HIS A 165 -6.82 -8.10 -6.03
C HIS A 165 -5.91 -8.69 -7.06
N ASP A 166 -5.07 -9.63 -6.59
CA ASP A 166 -4.35 -10.64 -7.36
C ASP A 166 -4.15 -10.12 -8.77
N MET A 167 -3.18 -9.19 -8.94
CA MET A 167 -2.81 -8.75 -10.27
C MET A 167 -2.74 -10.04 -11.06
N ALA A 168 -3.65 -10.20 -12.02
CA ALA A 168 -3.48 -11.16 -13.07
C ALA A 168 -2.22 -10.68 -13.78
N ILE A 169 -1.06 -11.04 -13.23
CA ILE A 169 0.16 -11.23 -13.98
C ILE A 169 -0.18 -12.49 -14.78
N ASP A 170 -1.10 -12.33 -15.73
CA ASP A 170 -1.31 -13.28 -16.79
C ASP A 170 0.04 -13.31 -17.49
N ASN A 171 0.83 -14.35 -17.20
CA ASN A 171 2.19 -14.66 -17.70
C ASN A 171 3.37 -14.29 -16.77
N LEU A 172 3.51 -15.01 -15.64
CA LEU A 172 4.83 -15.43 -15.15
C LEU A 172 5.01 -16.94 -15.35
#